data_AF-A0AAI9SE71-F1
#
_entry.id   AF-A0AAI9SE71-F1
#
_cell.length_a   1.000
_cell.length_b   1.000
_cell.length_c   1.000
_cell.angle_alpha   90.00
_cell.angle_beta   90.00
_cell.angle_gamma   90.00
#
_symmetry.space_group_name_H-M   'P 1'
#
loop_
_entity.id
_entity.type
_entity.pdbx_description
1 polymer ?
#
loop_
_entity_poly.entity_id
_entity_poly.type
_entity_poly.pdbx_seq_one_letter_code
_entity_poly.pdbx_strand_id
1 'polypeptide(L)'
;MKPPRSAENELILGLVSISDRASRGEYEDKGIPTLEAWCRNAITTPLKIHKRLIPDERFDIEKTLRELVDIIGCDLILTTGGTGPARRDVTPEATLAVATREMPGFGEQMRAISGHFVPTAILSRQVGVLRETPDHAALILNLPGQPKAIAETLEGLKDKEGNPTVNGIFAAVPYCIDLIGGPYIETNEAVVKAFRPKSARKHVEKPQEAAVPSPQPAVAKAPVHQEEPLKRETSEAAPRSEEKPASEVPPAKPAFDARDLLVVRPRTGGDAELAAPRHGRGQHGLCAVPG
;
A
#
# COMPACT_ATOMS: atom_id res chain seq x y z
N MET A 1 2.86 -21.85 -15.99
CA MET A 1 3.33 -22.94 -15.12
C MET A 1 3.18 -22.47 -13.67
N LYS A 2 2.72 -23.29 -12.71
CA LYS A 2 2.64 -22.85 -11.31
C LYS A 2 4.04 -22.54 -10.74
N PRO A 3 4.17 -21.54 -9.83
CA PRO A 3 5.48 -21.17 -9.27
C PRO A 3 6.15 -22.32 -8.50
N PRO A 4 7.48 -22.51 -8.61
CA PRO A 4 8.18 -23.59 -7.92
C PRO A 4 8.34 -23.27 -6.42
N ARG A 5 7.44 -23.81 -5.60
CA ARG A 5 7.40 -23.67 -4.14
C ARG A 5 7.96 -24.88 -3.41
N SER A 6 8.50 -24.63 -2.21
CA SER A 6 8.92 -25.66 -1.26
C SER A 6 7.77 -26.19 -0.38
N ALA A 7 6.67 -25.45 -0.25
CA ALA A 7 5.44 -25.86 0.44
C ALA A 7 4.20 -25.25 -0.23
N GLU A 8 3.02 -25.86 -0.09
CA GLU A 8 1.78 -25.37 -0.73
C GLU A 8 1.42 -23.93 -0.31
N ASN A 9 1.65 -23.60 0.98
CA ASN A 9 1.44 -22.29 1.58
C ASN A 9 2.69 -21.39 1.59
N GLU A 10 3.75 -21.73 0.84
CA GLU A 10 4.92 -20.84 0.72
C GLU A 10 4.56 -19.58 -0.08
N LEU A 11 4.75 -18.41 0.53
CA LEU A 11 4.61 -17.13 -0.14
C LEU A 11 5.87 -16.77 -0.91
N ILE A 12 5.74 -16.53 -2.22
CA ILE A 12 6.82 -15.95 -3.03
C ILE A 12 6.63 -14.44 -3.08
N LEU A 13 7.53 -13.70 -2.43
CA LEU A 13 7.46 -12.27 -2.21
C LEU A 13 8.54 -11.51 -3.00
N GLY A 14 8.12 -10.61 -3.89
CA GLY A 14 9.00 -9.64 -4.52
C GLY A 14 9.17 -8.39 -3.65
N LEU A 15 10.41 -7.97 -3.39
CA LEU A 15 10.73 -6.69 -2.75
C LEU A 15 11.55 -5.83 -3.71
N VAL A 16 11.04 -4.65 -4.06
CA VAL A 16 11.67 -3.74 -5.04
C VAL A 16 11.93 -2.37 -4.40
N SER A 17 13.20 -2.04 -4.16
CA SER A 17 13.60 -0.66 -3.85
C SER A 17 13.92 0.08 -5.15
N ILE A 18 13.27 1.22 -5.34
CA ILE A 18 13.33 2.06 -6.53
C ILE A 18 13.95 3.38 -6.09
N SER A 19 15.20 3.60 -6.50
CA SER A 19 15.97 4.77 -6.09
C SER A 19 17.23 4.93 -6.94
N ASP A 20 17.29 6.00 -7.71
CA ASP A 20 18.46 6.52 -8.44
C ASP A 20 19.75 6.54 -7.62
N ARG A 21 19.67 6.90 -6.33
CA ARG A 21 20.86 7.09 -5.47
C ARG A 21 21.39 5.78 -4.91
N ALA A 22 20.53 4.96 -4.33
CA ALA A 22 20.89 3.61 -3.87
C ALA A 22 21.38 2.69 -5.00
N SER A 23 20.75 2.73 -6.19
CA SER A 23 21.19 1.90 -7.33
C SER A 23 22.58 2.28 -7.85
N ARG A 24 23.00 3.54 -7.66
CA ARG A 24 24.38 4.02 -7.93
C ARG A 24 25.35 3.86 -6.75
N GLY A 25 24.89 3.37 -5.60
CA GLY A 25 25.72 3.24 -4.40
C GLY A 25 26.02 4.55 -3.66
N GLU A 26 25.29 5.64 -3.95
CA GLU A 26 25.44 6.93 -3.24
C GLU A 26 24.99 6.85 -1.77
N TYR A 27 24.07 5.92 -1.46
CA TYR A 27 23.74 5.52 -0.09
C TYR A 27 23.30 4.05 -0.03
N GLU A 28 23.36 3.47 1.18
CA GLU A 28 22.84 2.14 1.49
C GLU A 28 21.30 2.10 1.42
N ASP A 29 20.73 1.12 0.69
CA ASP A 29 19.27 0.93 0.65
C ASP A 29 18.72 0.53 2.03
N LYS A 30 17.73 1.28 2.50
CA LYS A 30 16.98 0.99 3.74
C LYS A 30 15.58 0.47 3.45
N GLY A 31 15.14 0.46 2.19
CA GLY A 31 13.84 -0.04 1.75
C GLY A 31 13.72 -1.55 1.91
N ILE A 32 14.55 -2.32 1.20
CA ILE A 32 14.51 -3.78 1.22
C ILE A 32 14.78 -4.36 2.62
N PRO A 33 15.78 -3.90 3.41
CA PRO A 33 16.00 -4.42 4.76
C PRO A 33 14.79 -4.18 5.68
N THR A 34 14.13 -3.01 5.59
CA THR A 34 12.94 -2.73 6.39
C THR A 34 11.77 -3.61 5.96
N LEU A 35 11.50 -3.72 4.66
CA LEU A 35 10.43 -4.56 4.13
C LEU A 35 10.62 -6.03 4.47
N GLU A 36 11.84 -6.55 4.37
CA GLU A 36 12.15 -7.93 4.75
C GLU A 36 11.98 -8.16 6.26
N ALA A 37 12.54 -7.29 7.11
CA ALA A 37 12.42 -7.41 8.56
C ALA A 37 10.94 -7.35 9.00
N TRP A 38 10.16 -6.44 8.40
CA TRP A 38 8.73 -6.34 8.67
C TRP A 38 7.98 -7.60 8.21
N CYS A 39 8.16 -8.05 6.97
CA CYS A 39 7.47 -9.23 6.44
C CYS A 39 7.83 -10.51 7.23
N ARG A 40 9.08 -10.68 7.66
CA ARG A 40 9.51 -11.82 8.48
C ARG A 40 8.98 -11.79 9.92
N ASN A 41 8.60 -10.62 10.43
CA ASN A 41 7.93 -10.48 11.73
C ASN A 41 6.41 -10.66 11.63
N ALA A 42 5.82 -10.19 10.52
CA ALA A 42 4.39 -10.19 10.28
C ALA A 42 3.83 -11.51 9.76
N ILE A 43 4.59 -12.29 8.98
CA ILE A 43 4.11 -13.48 8.27
C ILE A 43 4.62 -14.76 8.94
N THR A 44 3.72 -15.69 9.26
CA THR A 44 4.06 -16.96 9.94
C THR A 44 4.19 -18.15 8.99
N THR A 45 3.64 -18.06 7.77
CA THR A 45 3.81 -19.07 6.71
C THR A 45 5.21 -19.01 6.06
N PRO A 46 5.69 -20.09 5.43
CA PRO A 46 6.99 -20.11 4.74
C PRO A 46 7.10 -18.95 3.72
N LEU A 47 8.27 -18.31 3.66
CA LEU A 47 8.45 -17.05 2.94
C LEU A 47 9.75 -17.03 2.12
N LYS A 48 9.58 -16.95 0.79
CA LYS A 48 10.66 -16.94 -0.20
C LYS A 48 10.77 -15.57 -0.85
N ILE A 49 11.85 -14.84 -0.54
CA ILE A 49 11.98 -13.41 -0.87
C ILE A 49 12.91 -13.19 -2.06
N HIS A 50 12.41 -12.53 -3.11
CA HIS A 50 13.16 -12.10 -4.29
C HIS A 50 13.35 -10.58 -4.27
N LYS A 51 14.60 -10.14 -4.10
CA LYS A 51 14.99 -8.73 -3.91
C LYS A 51 15.46 -8.08 -5.22
N ARG A 52 15.11 -6.82 -5.46
CA ARG A 52 15.55 -6.01 -6.61
C ARG A 52 15.81 -4.57 -6.15
N LEU A 53 16.98 -4.03 -6.48
CA LEU A 53 17.32 -2.61 -6.28
C LEU A 53 17.59 -2.00 -7.67
N ILE A 54 16.81 -0.99 -8.04
CA ILE A 54 16.79 -0.41 -9.41
C ILE A 54 16.71 1.13 -9.37
N PRO A 55 17.16 1.84 -10.41
CA PRO A 55 16.98 3.30 -10.53
C PRO A 55 15.51 3.70 -10.72
N ASP A 56 15.22 5.00 -10.67
CA ASP A 56 13.89 5.57 -10.93
C ASP A 56 13.57 5.63 -12.45
N GLU A 57 13.90 4.56 -13.18
CA GLU A 57 13.69 4.44 -14.64
C GLU A 57 12.48 3.58 -14.96
N ARG A 58 11.46 4.18 -15.57
CA ARG A 58 10.16 3.54 -15.84
C ARG A 58 10.30 2.18 -16.54
N PHE A 59 11.16 2.07 -17.55
CA PHE A 59 11.33 0.82 -18.30
C PHE A 59 11.89 -0.31 -17.44
N ASP A 60 12.86 -0.03 -16.57
CA ASP A 60 13.44 -1.05 -15.69
C ASP A 60 12.48 -1.45 -14.57
N ILE A 61 11.69 -0.50 -14.04
CA ILE A 61 10.61 -0.81 -13.09
C ILE A 61 9.56 -1.72 -13.75
N GLU A 62 9.05 -1.36 -14.93
CA GLU A 62 8.08 -2.19 -15.67
C GLU A 62 8.65 -3.59 -15.99
N LYS A 63 9.92 -3.66 -16.41
CA LYS A 63 10.63 -4.92 -16.72
C LYS A 63 10.79 -5.79 -15.48
N THR A 64 11.21 -5.23 -14.35
CA THR A 64 11.36 -5.96 -13.08
C THR A 64 10.03 -6.44 -12.51
N LEU A 65 8.95 -5.65 -12.62
CA LEU A 65 7.63 -6.11 -12.19
C LEU A 65 7.11 -7.26 -13.06
N ARG A 66 7.31 -7.21 -14.39
CA ARG A 66 7.00 -8.33 -15.31
C ARG A 66 7.87 -9.56 -14.99
N GLU A 67 9.18 -9.40 -14.76
CA GLU A 67 10.09 -10.48 -14.38
C GLU A 67 9.62 -11.23 -13.11
N LEU A 68 9.29 -10.47 -12.06
CA LEU A 68 8.90 -11.03 -10.76
C LEU A 68 7.56 -11.77 -10.79
N VAL A 69 6.60 -11.34 -11.61
CA VAL A 69 5.31 -12.06 -11.75
C VAL A 69 5.42 -13.19 -12.78
N ASP A 70 5.90 -12.91 -13.99
CA ASP A 70 5.75 -13.79 -15.15
C ASP A 70 6.79 -14.94 -15.16
N ILE A 71 7.96 -14.71 -14.57
CA ILE A 71 9.11 -15.66 -14.61
C ILE A 71 9.38 -16.25 -13.23
N ILE A 72 9.40 -15.41 -12.19
CA ILE A 72 9.67 -15.85 -10.80
C ILE A 72 8.40 -16.40 -10.13
N GLY A 73 7.21 -15.92 -10.50
CA GLY A 73 5.95 -16.36 -9.91
C GLY A 73 5.69 -15.80 -8.52
N CYS A 74 6.07 -14.54 -8.25
CA CYS A 74 5.73 -13.86 -7.00
C CYS A 74 4.20 -13.67 -6.89
N ASP A 75 3.63 -14.02 -5.73
CA ASP A 75 2.21 -13.77 -5.42
C ASP A 75 1.98 -12.33 -4.97
N LEU A 76 2.97 -11.75 -4.30
CA LEU A 76 2.95 -10.40 -3.76
C LEU A 76 4.23 -9.68 -4.17
N ILE A 77 4.11 -8.43 -4.63
CA ILE A 77 5.23 -7.53 -4.83
C ILE A 77 4.99 -6.26 -4.02
N LEU A 78 5.95 -5.91 -3.17
CA LEU A 78 5.99 -4.64 -2.45
C LEU A 78 7.11 -3.79 -3.04
N THR A 79 6.76 -2.63 -3.63
CA THR A 79 7.73 -1.64 -4.08
C THR A 79 7.88 -0.52 -3.06
N THR A 80 9.04 0.13 -3.00
CA THR A 80 9.28 1.31 -2.17
C THR A 80 10.11 2.34 -2.94
N GLY A 81 9.73 3.61 -2.86
CA GLY A 81 10.33 4.71 -3.65
C GLY A 81 9.58 5.05 -4.95
N GLY A 82 9.89 6.23 -5.50
CA GLY A 82 9.35 6.74 -6.77
C GLY A 82 7.83 7.03 -6.80
N THR A 83 7.18 7.31 -5.65
CA THR A 83 5.71 7.48 -5.52
C THR A 83 5.24 8.92 -5.23
N GLY A 84 6.15 9.90 -5.15
CA GLY A 84 5.83 11.31 -4.92
C GLY A 84 5.33 12.07 -6.16
N PRO A 85 5.29 13.40 -6.11
CA PRO A 85 4.87 14.26 -7.22
C PRO A 85 6.03 14.76 -8.12
N ALA A 86 7.27 14.32 -7.92
CA ALA A 86 8.42 14.77 -8.71
C ALA A 86 8.45 14.11 -10.10
N ARG A 87 9.14 14.74 -11.07
CA ARG A 87 9.25 14.20 -12.45
C ARG A 87 10.02 12.87 -12.57
N ARG A 88 10.69 12.42 -11.51
CA ARG A 88 11.33 11.09 -11.40
C ARG A 88 10.43 10.04 -10.72
N ASP A 89 9.35 10.46 -10.04
CA ASP A 89 8.45 9.56 -9.32
C ASP A 89 7.49 8.83 -10.28
N VAL A 90 8.05 7.84 -11.00
CA VAL A 90 7.37 7.09 -12.07
C VAL A 90 6.97 5.66 -11.68
N THR A 91 7.10 5.29 -10.41
CA THR A 91 6.70 3.96 -9.90
C THR A 91 5.20 3.67 -10.15
N PRO A 92 4.24 4.60 -9.94
CA PRO A 92 2.84 4.36 -10.24
C PRO A 92 2.58 4.14 -11.74
N GLU A 93 3.19 4.94 -12.62
CA GLU A 93 3.11 4.77 -14.08
C GLU A 93 3.58 3.39 -14.51
N ALA A 94 4.73 2.94 -14.01
CA ALA A 94 5.27 1.62 -14.30
C ALA A 94 4.37 0.51 -13.76
N THR A 95 3.81 0.69 -12.56
CA THR A 95 2.92 -0.27 -11.90
C THR A 95 1.60 -0.43 -12.66
N LEU A 96 0.99 0.68 -13.09
CA LEU A 96 -0.21 0.67 -13.94
C LEU A 96 0.06 0.07 -15.32
N ALA A 97 1.24 0.32 -15.91
CA ALA A 97 1.63 -0.21 -17.21
C ALA A 97 1.98 -1.71 -17.22
N VAL A 98 2.01 -2.37 -16.06
CA VAL A 98 2.10 -3.84 -15.95
C VAL A 98 0.82 -4.50 -15.40
N ALA A 99 -0.18 -3.70 -15.01
CA ALA A 99 -1.42 -4.18 -14.43
C ALA A 99 -2.32 -4.89 -15.46
N THR A 100 -3.09 -5.87 -14.99
CA THR A 100 -4.30 -6.35 -15.66
C THR A 100 -5.57 -5.78 -15.03
N ARG A 101 -5.49 -5.33 -13.77
CA ARG A 101 -6.60 -4.73 -13.04
C ARG A 101 -6.11 -3.76 -11.97
N GLU A 102 -6.76 -2.61 -11.85
CA GLU A 102 -6.51 -1.68 -10.74
C GLU A 102 -7.27 -2.11 -9.47
N MET A 103 -6.68 -1.85 -8.31
CA MET A 103 -7.28 -2.07 -6.99
C MET A 103 -7.29 -0.74 -6.22
N PRO A 104 -8.14 0.24 -6.62
CA PRO A 104 -8.03 1.66 -6.21
C PRO A 104 -8.10 1.85 -4.69
N GLY A 105 -8.90 1.04 -3.99
CA GLY A 105 -9.02 1.06 -2.53
C GLY A 105 -7.70 0.87 -1.77
N PHE A 106 -6.67 0.23 -2.34
CA PHE A 106 -5.33 0.21 -1.74
C PHE A 106 -4.68 1.60 -1.79
N GLY A 107 -4.70 2.29 -2.93
CA GLY A 107 -4.13 3.63 -3.05
C GLY A 107 -4.84 4.65 -2.15
N GLU A 108 -6.16 4.56 -2.08
CA GLU A 108 -7.02 5.35 -1.19
C GLU A 108 -6.69 5.08 0.29
N GLN A 109 -6.73 3.82 0.73
CA GLN A 109 -6.51 3.46 2.13
C GLN A 109 -5.06 3.73 2.58
N MET A 110 -4.05 3.52 1.71
CA MET A 110 -2.66 3.88 2.02
C MET A 110 -2.50 5.39 2.23
N ARG A 111 -3.18 6.23 1.43
CA ARG A 111 -3.20 7.70 1.64
C ARG A 111 -3.94 8.07 2.93
N ALA A 112 -5.07 7.44 3.22
CA ALA A 112 -5.84 7.69 4.44
C ALA A 112 -5.03 7.36 5.70
N ILE A 113 -4.44 6.16 5.78
CA ILE A 113 -3.54 5.74 6.88
C ILE A 113 -2.38 6.73 7.03
N SER A 114 -1.67 7.02 5.93
CA SER A 114 -0.54 7.96 5.93
C SER A 114 -0.93 9.37 6.41
N GLY A 115 -2.16 9.81 6.14
CA GLY A 115 -2.69 11.12 6.50
C GLY A 115 -2.79 11.38 8.01
N HIS A 116 -2.87 10.32 8.84
CA HIS A 116 -2.80 10.46 10.29
C HIS A 116 -1.37 10.80 10.79
N PHE A 117 -0.34 10.50 10.01
CA PHE A 117 1.07 10.72 10.38
C PHE A 117 1.66 11.96 9.71
N VAL A 118 1.30 12.24 8.45
CA VAL A 118 1.80 13.40 7.68
C VAL A 118 0.70 14.01 6.80
N PRO A 119 0.40 15.32 6.92
CA PRO A 119 -0.59 16.00 6.06
C PRO A 119 -0.27 15.94 4.56
N THR A 120 1.02 15.80 4.20
CA THR A 120 1.49 15.67 2.82
C THR A 120 1.22 14.28 2.20
N ALA A 121 0.62 13.35 2.92
CA ALA A 121 0.21 12.03 2.40
C ALA A 121 -0.63 12.11 1.11
N ILE A 122 -1.42 13.17 0.95
CA ILE A 122 -2.24 13.42 -0.25
C ILE A 122 -1.41 13.60 -1.54
N LEU A 123 -0.11 13.89 -1.41
CA LEU A 123 0.82 13.99 -2.55
C LEU A 123 1.33 12.62 -3.03
N SER A 124 1.06 11.53 -2.29
CA SER A 124 1.49 10.18 -2.67
C SER A 124 0.60 9.59 -3.76
N ARG A 125 1.22 9.32 -4.90
CA ARG A 125 0.59 8.76 -6.11
C ARG A 125 0.51 7.22 -6.09
N GLN A 126 0.82 6.60 -4.95
CA GLN A 126 0.77 5.15 -4.72
C GLN A 126 -0.55 4.51 -5.15
N VAL A 127 -0.43 3.32 -5.76
CA VAL A 127 -1.53 2.45 -6.19
C VAL A 127 -1.35 1.02 -5.69
N GLY A 128 -2.43 0.24 -5.74
CA GLY A 128 -2.37 -1.22 -5.74
C GLY A 128 -2.99 -1.75 -7.03
N VAL A 129 -2.42 -2.80 -7.60
CA VAL A 129 -2.89 -3.44 -8.84
C VAL A 129 -2.76 -4.96 -8.77
N LEU A 130 -3.55 -5.66 -9.58
CA LEU A 130 -3.30 -7.06 -9.92
C LEU A 130 -2.55 -7.15 -11.25
N ARG A 131 -1.66 -8.11 -11.36
CA ARG A 131 -1.10 -8.60 -12.63
C ARG A 131 -1.44 -10.08 -12.78
N GLU A 132 -2.30 -10.38 -13.74
CA GLU A 132 -2.76 -11.74 -14.07
C GLU A 132 -1.99 -12.29 -15.28
N THR A 133 -1.67 -13.58 -15.21
CA THR A 133 -1.15 -14.42 -16.31
C THR A 133 -2.05 -15.66 -16.42
N PRO A 134 -1.96 -16.48 -17.49
CA PRO A 134 -2.87 -17.62 -17.68
C PRO A 134 -2.91 -18.66 -16.53
N ASP A 135 -1.81 -18.81 -15.77
CA ASP A 135 -1.68 -19.82 -14.72
C ASP A 135 -1.43 -19.24 -13.30
N HIS A 136 -1.26 -17.92 -13.18
CA HIS A 136 -0.78 -17.27 -11.95
C HIS A 136 -1.21 -15.80 -11.90
N ALA A 137 -1.51 -15.27 -10.72
CA ALA A 137 -1.86 -13.86 -10.51
C ALA A 137 -1.14 -13.30 -9.28
N ALA A 138 -0.74 -12.02 -9.37
CA ALA A 138 0.02 -11.34 -8.33
C ALA A 138 -0.63 -10.02 -7.91
N LEU A 139 -0.55 -9.70 -6.63
CA LEU A 139 -0.84 -8.37 -6.09
C LEU A 139 0.45 -7.53 -6.07
N ILE A 140 0.39 -6.31 -6.60
CA ILE A 140 1.51 -5.34 -6.57
C ILE A 140 1.05 -4.11 -5.81
N LEU A 141 1.80 -3.71 -4.78
CA LEU A 141 1.52 -2.54 -3.95
C LEU A 141 2.73 -1.59 -3.95
N ASN A 142 2.50 -0.30 -4.19
CA ASN A 142 3.54 0.72 -4.03
C ASN A 142 3.47 1.33 -2.63
N LEU A 143 4.58 1.30 -1.89
CA LEU A 143 4.68 1.78 -0.52
C LEU A 143 5.55 3.05 -0.44
N PRO A 144 5.46 3.82 0.67
CA PRO A 144 6.34 4.96 0.93
C PRO A 144 7.83 4.61 0.89
N GLY A 145 8.69 5.58 0.58
CA GLY A 145 10.16 5.44 0.57
C GLY A 145 10.84 5.49 1.94
N GLN A 146 10.12 5.86 3.01
CA GLN A 146 10.70 5.99 4.36
C GLN A 146 10.40 4.75 5.23
N PRO A 147 11.39 4.12 5.87
CA PRO A 147 11.22 2.94 6.71
C PRO A 147 10.07 3.01 7.74
N LYS A 148 9.91 4.15 8.41
CA LYS A 148 8.83 4.37 9.39
C LYS A 148 7.45 4.34 8.73
N ALA A 149 7.29 5.09 7.64
CA ALA A 149 6.03 5.15 6.87
C ALA A 149 5.66 3.81 6.21
N ILE A 150 6.63 2.95 5.88
CA ILE A 150 6.39 1.58 5.42
C ILE A 150 5.66 0.77 6.49
N ALA A 151 6.21 0.71 7.72
CA ALA A 151 5.59 -0.03 8.82
C ALA A 151 4.22 0.55 9.21
N GLU A 152 4.11 1.88 9.28
CA GLU A 152 2.86 2.61 9.56
C GLU A 152 1.77 2.33 8.53
N THR A 153 2.12 2.18 7.25
CA THR A 153 1.16 1.84 6.18
C THR A 153 0.70 0.37 6.26
N LEU A 154 1.60 -0.54 6.64
CA LEU A 154 1.37 -1.98 6.65
C LEU A 154 0.63 -2.46 7.91
N GLU A 155 0.96 -1.93 9.10
CA GLU A 155 0.29 -2.24 10.38
C GLU A 155 -0.92 -1.32 10.66
N GLY A 156 -0.85 -0.06 10.23
CA GLY A 156 -1.85 0.96 10.53
C GLY A 156 -1.60 1.69 11.86
N LEU A 157 -2.68 2.10 12.52
CA LEU A 157 -2.63 2.83 13.79
C LEU A 157 -3.04 1.94 14.95
N LYS A 158 -2.32 2.09 16.08
CA LYS A 158 -2.62 1.45 17.36
C LYS A 158 -2.83 2.53 18.43
N ASP A 159 -3.64 2.26 19.45
CA ASP A 159 -3.80 3.14 20.63
C ASP A 159 -2.61 3.00 21.60
N LYS A 160 -2.71 3.56 22.82
CA LYS A 160 -1.62 3.50 23.82
C LYS A 160 -1.52 2.12 24.46
N GLU A 161 -2.61 1.38 24.43
CA GLU A 161 -2.84 0.06 24.98
C GLU A 161 -2.43 -1.05 23.99
N GLY A 162 -2.23 -0.69 22.71
CA GLY A 162 -1.76 -1.55 21.62
C GLY A 162 -2.84 -2.03 20.65
N ASN A 163 -4.12 -1.68 20.87
CA ASN A 163 -5.23 -2.13 20.04
C ASN A 163 -5.26 -1.38 18.69
N PRO A 164 -5.59 -2.03 17.56
CA PRO A 164 -5.69 -1.37 16.27
C PRO A 164 -6.88 -0.40 16.22
N THR A 165 -6.62 0.88 15.98
CA THR A 165 -7.62 1.93 15.76
C THR A 165 -7.92 2.16 14.28
N VAL A 166 -6.91 1.97 13.42
CA VAL A 166 -7.05 1.91 11.96
C VAL A 166 -6.25 0.71 11.46
N ASN A 167 -6.90 -0.24 10.81
CA ASN A 167 -6.20 -1.40 10.24
C ASN A 167 -5.25 -0.98 9.11
N GLY A 168 -3.99 -1.41 9.19
CA GLY A 168 -3.04 -1.29 8.09
C GLY A 168 -3.43 -2.15 6.89
N ILE A 169 -2.90 -1.81 5.72
CA ILE A 169 -3.33 -2.46 4.46
C ILE A 169 -3.07 -3.97 4.44
N PHE A 170 -2.07 -4.44 5.19
CA PHE A 170 -1.69 -5.85 5.20
C PHE A 170 -2.75 -6.73 5.86
N ALA A 171 -3.66 -6.18 6.66
CA ALA A 171 -4.79 -6.92 7.21
C ALA A 171 -5.71 -7.51 6.11
N ALA A 172 -5.76 -6.90 4.92
CA ALA A 172 -6.53 -7.38 3.77
C ALA A 172 -5.70 -8.24 2.79
N VAL A 173 -4.37 -8.14 2.81
CA VAL A 173 -3.48 -8.77 1.81
C VAL A 173 -3.61 -10.31 1.77
N PRO A 174 -3.55 -11.06 2.89
CA PRO A 174 -3.71 -12.51 2.88
C PRO A 174 -4.98 -13.00 2.19
N TYR A 175 -6.13 -12.33 2.42
CA TYR A 175 -7.39 -12.71 1.78
C TYR A 175 -7.46 -12.27 0.31
N CYS A 176 -6.80 -11.16 -0.06
CA CYS A 176 -6.63 -10.80 -1.47
C CYS A 176 -5.80 -11.85 -2.23
N ILE A 177 -4.77 -12.44 -1.60
CA ILE A 177 -3.96 -13.52 -2.19
C ILE A 177 -4.77 -14.82 -2.30
N ASP A 178 -5.57 -15.19 -1.29
CA ASP A 178 -6.49 -16.34 -1.38
C ASP A 178 -7.43 -16.21 -2.60
N LEU A 179 -8.00 -15.01 -2.80
CA LEU A 179 -9.00 -14.73 -3.84
C LEU A 179 -8.45 -14.77 -5.27
N ILE A 180 -7.14 -14.53 -5.46
CA ILE A 180 -6.48 -14.63 -6.77
C ILE A 180 -5.83 -16.02 -7.01
N GLY A 181 -6.08 -16.99 -6.12
CA GLY A 181 -5.60 -18.37 -6.26
C GLY A 181 -4.17 -18.61 -5.74
N GLY A 182 -3.63 -17.68 -4.94
CA GLY A 182 -2.32 -17.80 -4.30
C GLY A 182 -2.30 -18.70 -3.05
N PRO A 183 -1.18 -18.72 -2.31
CA PRO A 183 -1.03 -19.52 -1.09
C PRO A 183 -1.87 -18.94 0.06
N TYR A 184 -2.35 -19.81 0.94
CA TYR A 184 -3.04 -19.40 2.16
C TYR A 184 -2.03 -18.86 3.19
N ILE A 185 -1.81 -17.55 3.17
CA ILE A 185 -0.88 -16.83 4.06
C ILE A 185 -1.47 -16.69 5.47
N GLU A 186 -0.67 -16.86 6.51
CA GLU A 186 -1.04 -16.54 7.90
C GLU A 186 -0.10 -15.49 8.50
N THR A 187 -0.58 -14.74 9.49
CA THR A 187 0.13 -13.62 10.09
C THR A 187 0.19 -13.69 11.62
N ASN A 188 1.23 -13.08 12.17
CA ASN A 188 1.39 -12.86 13.60
C ASN A 188 0.40 -11.77 14.07
N GLU A 189 -0.66 -12.17 14.78
CA GLU A 189 -1.73 -11.23 15.18
C GLU A 189 -1.24 -10.06 16.06
N ALA A 190 -0.11 -10.21 16.78
CA ALA A 190 0.49 -9.12 17.55
C ALA A 190 1.09 -8.01 16.67
N VAL A 191 1.46 -8.34 15.42
CA VAL A 191 1.95 -7.39 14.42
C VAL A 191 0.76 -6.89 13.60
N VAL A 192 0.08 -7.81 12.91
CA VAL A 192 -1.11 -7.52 12.07
C VAL A 192 -2.02 -8.73 12.01
N LYS A 193 -3.31 -8.54 12.27
CA LYS A 193 -4.33 -9.59 12.22
C LYS A 193 -4.92 -9.71 10.81
N ALA A 194 -4.64 -10.80 10.11
CA ALA A 194 -5.23 -11.08 8.80
C ALA A 194 -6.76 -11.21 8.91
N PHE A 195 -7.49 -10.38 8.17
CA PHE A 195 -8.96 -10.47 8.10
C PHE A 195 -9.38 -11.50 7.06
N ARG A 196 -10.21 -12.47 7.47
CA ARG A 196 -10.92 -13.39 6.57
C ARG A 196 -12.40 -13.49 6.95
N PRO A 197 -13.34 -13.49 5.99
CA PRO A 197 -14.74 -13.82 6.26
C PRO A 197 -14.86 -15.28 6.74
N LYS A 198 -15.97 -15.62 7.42
CA LYS A 198 -16.15 -16.94 8.06
C LYS A 198 -15.97 -18.11 7.09
N SER A 199 -16.41 -17.96 5.85
CA SER A 199 -16.32 -18.97 4.77
C SER A 199 -14.90 -19.21 4.22
N ALA A 200 -13.96 -18.29 4.44
CA ALA A 200 -12.59 -18.37 3.93
C ALA A 200 -11.55 -18.80 4.98
N ARG A 201 -11.99 -19.07 6.23
CA ARG A 201 -11.09 -19.50 7.30
C ARG A 201 -10.88 -21.00 7.21
N LYS A 202 -9.65 -21.45 6.96
CA LYS A 202 -9.27 -22.84 7.21
C LYS A 202 -9.35 -23.09 8.72
N HIS A 203 -9.94 -24.20 9.14
CA HIS A 203 -9.82 -24.65 10.53
C HIS A 203 -8.37 -25.12 10.74
N VAL A 204 -7.59 -24.32 11.46
CA VAL A 204 -6.27 -24.75 11.94
C VAL A 204 -6.51 -25.81 13.01
N GLU A 205 -6.31 -27.08 12.66
CA GLU A 205 -6.08 -28.10 13.68
C GLU A 205 -4.81 -27.70 14.44
N LYS A 206 -4.95 -27.41 15.74
CA LYS A 206 -3.79 -27.27 16.60
C LYS A 206 -3.01 -28.59 16.54
N PRO A 207 -1.67 -28.56 16.41
CA PRO A 207 -0.85 -29.74 16.63
C PRO A 207 -1.26 -30.38 17.97
N GLN A 208 -1.58 -31.67 17.95
CA GLN A 208 -2.03 -32.37 19.16
C GLN A 208 -0.87 -32.41 20.16
N GLU A 209 -0.94 -31.54 21.16
CA GLU A 209 -0.07 -31.55 22.32
C GLU A 209 -0.19 -32.92 22.98
N ALA A 210 0.93 -33.66 23.03
CA ALA A 210 0.91 -35.08 23.32
C ALA A 210 0.30 -35.34 24.70
N ALA A 211 -0.82 -36.07 24.73
CA ALA A 211 -1.70 -36.14 25.90
C ALA A 211 -1.00 -36.79 27.12
N VAL A 212 -0.53 -35.96 28.04
CA VAL A 212 -0.10 -36.39 29.38
C VAL A 212 -1.35 -36.74 30.19
N PRO A 213 -1.56 -38.01 30.60
CA PRO A 213 -2.79 -38.42 31.26
C PRO A 213 -2.89 -37.80 32.66
N SER A 214 -3.92 -36.98 32.88
CA SER A 214 -4.19 -36.39 34.20
C SER A 214 -4.80 -37.43 35.16
N PRO A 215 -4.37 -37.49 36.43
CA PRO A 215 -4.95 -38.38 37.44
C PRO A 215 -6.37 -37.93 37.87
N GLN A 216 -7.16 -38.89 38.35
CA GLN A 216 -8.57 -38.69 38.74
C GLN A 216 -8.72 -38.06 40.15
N PRO A 217 -9.84 -37.39 40.46
CA PRO A 217 -9.97 -36.51 41.62
C PRO A 217 -10.36 -37.21 42.94
N ALA A 218 -10.01 -36.59 44.07
CA ALA A 218 -10.40 -36.99 45.41
C ALA A 218 -11.45 -36.03 46.04
N VAL A 219 -12.24 -36.54 46.98
CA VAL A 219 -13.55 -35.97 47.36
C VAL A 219 -13.50 -34.79 48.35
N ALA A 220 -14.41 -33.85 48.11
CA ALA A 220 -14.76 -32.62 48.84
C ALA A 220 -14.78 -32.63 50.38
N LYS A 221 -14.69 -31.41 50.94
CA LYS A 221 -15.59 -30.91 52.02
C LYS A 221 -15.64 -29.37 52.09
N ALA A 222 -16.73 -28.86 52.66
CA ALA A 222 -17.05 -27.46 52.97
C ALA A 222 -17.87 -27.47 54.29
N PRO A 223 -18.37 -26.33 54.86
CA PRO A 223 -18.22 -24.92 54.51
C PRO A 223 -17.76 -24.06 55.72
N VAL A 224 -17.94 -22.72 55.69
CA VAL A 224 -18.65 -21.90 56.70
C VAL A 224 -18.57 -20.39 56.35
N HIS A 225 -19.51 -19.62 56.91
CA HIS A 225 -19.69 -18.15 56.90
C HIS A 225 -18.41 -17.35 57.32
N GLN A 226 -18.30 -16.02 57.22
CA GLN A 226 -19.26 -14.88 57.14
C GLN A 226 -18.52 -13.68 56.44
N GLU A 227 -18.99 -12.45 56.18
CA GLU A 227 -20.16 -11.63 56.57
C GLU A 227 -20.36 -10.45 55.54
N GLU A 228 -21.37 -9.61 55.71
CA GLU A 228 -21.58 -8.26 55.09
C GLU A 228 -21.76 -7.24 56.26
N PRO A 229 -21.57 -5.90 56.17
CA PRO A 229 -22.22 -5.06 55.14
C PRO A 229 -21.59 -3.66 54.82
N LEU A 230 -22.36 -2.90 54.01
CA LEU A 230 -22.72 -1.46 54.19
C LEU A 230 -22.19 -0.42 53.17
N LYS A 231 -22.93 0.69 53.07
CA LYS A 231 -23.03 1.60 51.91
C LYS A 231 -22.52 3.01 52.21
N ARG A 232 -22.10 3.71 51.15
CA ARG A 232 -22.35 5.14 50.83
C ARG A 232 -21.86 5.39 49.37
N GLU A 233 -22.43 6.30 48.58
CA GLU A 233 -22.87 7.63 49.02
C GLU A 233 -21.84 8.78 48.80
N THR A 234 -21.75 9.70 47.83
CA THR A 234 -22.53 10.21 46.68
C THR A 234 -21.56 10.81 45.62
N SER A 235 -22.08 11.22 44.45
CA SER A 235 -21.60 12.36 43.60
C SER A 235 -20.16 12.27 43.01
N GLU A 236 -19.74 13.07 42.01
CA GLU A 236 -20.31 14.27 41.37
C GLU A 236 -19.97 14.32 39.87
N ALA A 237 -20.78 15.01 39.05
CA ALA A 237 -20.57 15.10 37.60
C ALA A 237 -20.02 16.48 37.19
N ALA A 238 -18.83 16.51 36.57
CA ALA A 238 -18.24 17.73 36.03
C ALA A 238 -18.88 18.14 34.69
N PRO A 239 -19.06 19.45 34.42
CA PRO A 239 -19.88 19.93 33.30
C PRO A 239 -19.19 19.85 31.94
N ARG A 240 -20.01 19.75 30.88
CA ARG A 240 -19.59 20.04 29.50
C ARG A 240 -19.41 21.54 29.32
N SER A 241 -18.32 21.96 28.68
CA SER A 241 -18.14 23.33 28.21
C SER A 241 -19.06 23.64 27.03
N GLU A 242 -19.77 24.76 27.08
CA GLU A 242 -20.64 25.21 26.00
C GLU A 242 -19.81 25.71 24.79
N GLU A 243 -20.18 25.26 23.58
CA GLU A 243 -19.61 25.81 22.35
C GLU A 243 -20.22 27.18 22.04
N LYS A 244 -19.37 28.18 21.79
CA LYS A 244 -19.82 29.47 21.25
C LYS A 244 -20.35 29.27 19.83
N PRO A 245 -21.52 29.84 19.47
CA PRO A 245 -21.93 29.88 18.07
C PRO A 245 -20.92 30.66 17.24
N ALA A 246 -20.62 30.16 16.03
CA ALA A 246 -19.71 30.83 15.11
C ALA A 246 -20.27 32.21 14.70
N SER A 247 -19.43 33.23 14.75
CA SER A 247 -19.74 34.53 14.16
C SER A 247 -19.91 34.40 12.65
N GLU A 248 -20.99 34.97 12.10
CA GLU A 248 -21.21 34.98 10.65
C GLU A 248 -20.02 35.62 9.93
N VAL A 249 -19.35 34.83 9.07
CA VAL A 249 -18.32 35.34 8.17
C VAL A 249 -19.04 36.09 7.04
N PRO A 250 -18.83 37.41 6.86
CA PRO A 250 -19.48 38.13 5.78
C PRO A 250 -19.04 37.56 4.43
N PRO A 251 -19.93 37.48 3.42
CA PRO A 251 -19.64 36.83 2.15
C PRO A 251 -18.44 37.49 1.47
N ALA A 252 -17.34 36.74 1.36
CA ALA A 252 -16.18 37.17 0.62
C ALA A 252 -16.57 37.43 -0.84
N LYS A 253 -16.08 38.54 -1.42
CA LYS A 253 -16.21 38.78 -2.86
C LYS A 253 -15.59 37.60 -3.62
N PRO A 254 -16.18 37.13 -4.74
CA PRO A 254 -15.58 36.06 -5.53
C PRO A 254 -14.16 36.45 -5.93
N ALA A 255 -13.20 35.55 -5.71
CA ALA A 255 -11.76 35.84 -5.80
C ALA A 255 -11.21 35.95 -7.23
N PHE A 256 -12.09 35.90 -8.24
CA PHE A 256 -11.77 35.86 -9.67
C PHE A 256 -12.76 36.72 -10.46
N ASP A 257 -12.27 37.46 -11.46
CA ASP A 257 -13.11 38.15 -12.44
C ASP A 257 -13.59 37.12 -13.50
N ALA A 258 -14.76 37.33 -14.09
CA ALA A 258 -15.23 36.50 -15.22
C ALA A 258 -14.28 36.56 -16.44
N ARG A 259 -13.40 37.57 -16.51
CA ARG A 259 -12.33 37.73 -17.51
C ARG A 259 -11.15 36.78 -17.30
N ASP A 260 -10.96 36.25 -16.09
CA ASP A 260 -9.90 35.29 -15.78
C ASP A 260 -10.23 33.87 -16.32
N LEU A 261 -11.49 33.65 -16.69
CA LEU A 261 -11.97 32.40 -17.27
C LEU A 261 -11.66 32.32 -18.77
N LEU A 262 -10.66 31.51 -19.13
CA LEU A 262 -10.39 31.14 -20.52
C LEU A 262 -11.57 30.34 -21.10
N VAL A 263 -12.43 31.00 -21.88
CA VAL A 263 -13.59 30.38 -22.53
C VAL A 263 -13.13 29.42 -23.64
N VAL A 264 -12.99 28.14 -23.30
CA VAL A 264 -12.68 27.06 -24.25
C VAL A 264 -13.87 26.86 -25.18
N ARG A 265 -13.77 27.35 -26.42
CA ARG A 265 -14.79 27.09 -27.46
C ARG A 265 -14.73 25.62 -27.89
N PRO A 266 -15.88 24.93 -28.04
CA PRO A 266 -15.91 23.58 -28.58
C PRO A 266 -15.38 23.57 -30.02
N ARG A 267 -14.57 22.57 -30.35
CA ARG A 267 -13.94 22.43 -31.67
C ARG A 267 -14.96 21.95 -32.70
N THR A 268 -15.69 22.89 -33.31
CA THR A 268 -16.55 22.61 -34.48
C THR A 268 -15.72 21.96 -35.59
N GLY A 269 -16.17 20.79 -36.06
CA GLY A 269 -15.37 19.94 -36.93
C GLY A 269 -15.39 20.35 -38.39
N GLY A 270 -14.20 20.63 -38.94
CA GLY A 270 -13.86 20.36 -40.34
C GLY A 270 -14.57 21.16 -41.43
N ASP A 271 -14.07 22.38 -41.70
CA ASP A 271 -14.00 22.84 -43.09
C ASP A 271 -12.82 22.15 -43.80
N ALA A 272 -13.06 21.62 -44.99
CA ALA A 272 -12.15 20.69 -45.66
C ALA A 272 -11.14 21.37 -46.60
N GLU A 273 -10.34 22.31 -46.10
CA GLU A 273 -9.22 22.89 -46.86
C GLU A 273 -7.86 22.54 -46.25
N LEU A 274 -7.32 21.39 -46.69
CA LEU A 274 -5.97 20.92 -46.36
C LEU A 274 -4.90 21.74 -47.10
N ALA A 275 -4.69 22.98 -46.64
CA ALA A 275 -3.57 23.83 -47.06
C ALA A 275 -2.22 23.19 -46.64
N ALA A 276 -1.65 22.37 -47.53
CA ALA A 276 -0.43 21.63 -47.27
C ALA A 276 0.76 22.56 -46.93
N PRO A 277 1.66 22.16 -46.00
CA PRO A 277 2.81 22.95 -45.61
C PRO A 277 3.81 23.06 -46.78
N ARG A 278 3.75 24.15 -47.54
CA ARG A 278 4.74 24.46 -48.59
C ARG A 278 6.13 24.56 -47.97
N HIS A 279 7.03 23.66 -48.33
CA HIS A 279 8.45 23.80 -48.01
C HIS A 279 9.00 25.13 -48.56
N GLY A 280 9.39 26.02 -47.65
CA GLY A 280 10.10 27.24 -48.00
C GLY A 280 11.50 26.93 -48.52
N ARG A 281 11.66 26.85 -49.84
CA ARG A 281 12.98 26.82 -50.48
C ARG A 281 13.67 28.18 -50.33
N GLY A 282 14.43 28.36 -49.26
CA GLY A 282 15.46 29.39 -49.22
C GLY A 282 16.64 28.94 -50.10
N GLN A 283 16.87 29.59 -51.24
CA GLN A 283 17.99 29.30 -52.12
C GLN A 283 18.71 30.56 -52.59
N HIS A 284 20.03 30.54 -52.43
CA HIS A 284 21.05 31.34 -53.11
C HIS A 284 21.00 32.87 -53.00
N GLY A 285 21.83 33.38 -52.09
CA GLY A 285 22.53 34.65 -52.26
C GLY A 285 24.04 34.41 -52.30
N LEU A 286 24.60 33.95 -53.42
CA LEU A 286 26.05 34.02 -53.63
C LEU A 286 26.40 35.46 -54.04
N CYS A 287 27.43 36.01 -53.40
CA CYS A 287 28.15 37.20 -53.87
C CYS A 287 29.64 36.89 -53.77
N ALA A 288 30.43 37.26 -54.78
CA ALA A 288 31.81 36.80 -54.94
C ALA A 288 32.70 37.85 -55.60
N VAL A 289 34.01 37.77 -55.30
CA VAL A 289 35.17 38.49 -55.91
C VAL A 289 35.13 40.04 -55.89
N PRO A 290 36.26 40.75 -56.10
CA PRO A 290 37.64 40.28 -56.33
C PRO A 290 38.66 40.70 -55.26
N GLY A 291 39.88 40.16 -55.34
CA GLY A 291 41.03 40.47 -54.48
C GLY A 291 42.11 39.40 -54.60
#